data_AF-A4BJB1-F1
#
_entry.id   AF-A4BJB1-F1
#
_cell.length_a   1.000
_cell.length_b   1.000
_cell.length_c   1.000
_cell.angle_alpha   90.00
_cell.angle_beta   90.00
_cell.angle_gamma   90.00
#
_symmetry.space_group_name_H-M   'P 1'
#
loop_
_entity.id
_entity.type
_entity.pdbx_description
1 polymer ?
#
loop_
_entity_poly.entity_id
_entity_poly.type
_entity_poly.pdbx_seq_one_letter_code
_entity_poly.pdbx_strand_id
1 'polypeptide(L)'
;MKKQQGFTLIELIMVIVILGILSAFALPRFADLSDNAENSAIEGVLGAVRSASSIAHANALANSDSTETSLEGTVIALVNGYPDANGAGASPNGASGTGYGISEAASLDGVLVLHETATGFGTTRTDANDSILIALESRIGSPCFTYQEAATDSTPVISDIGSLGEGTTDSGLADADNTCS
;
A
#
# COMPACT_ATOMS: atom_id res chain seq x y z
N MET A 1 -24.71 -21.80 -55.34
CA MET A 1 -25.30 -21.65 -53.99
C MET A 1 -24.35 -22.33 -53.00
N LYS A 2 -23.66 -21.58 -52.13
CA LYS A 2 -22.82 -22.17 -51.08
C LYS A 2 -23.74 -22.67 -49.97
N LYS A 3 -23.67 -23.96 -49.62
CA LYS A 3 -24.40 -24.54 -48.48
C LYS A 3 -23.85 -23.90 -47.21
N GLN A 4 -24.65 -23.11 -46.53
CA GLN A 4 -24.34 -22.60 -45.19
C GLN A 4 -24.54 -23.76 -44.21
N GLN A 5 -23.44 -24.32 -43.71
CA GLN A 5 -23.47 -25.29 -42.62
C GLN A 5 -23.76 -24.51 -41.34
N GLY A 6 -24.97 -24.65 -40.80
CA GLY A 6 -25.30 -24.14 -39.47
C GLY A 6 -24.64 -25.01 -38.40
N PHE A 7 -24.26 -24.39 -37.28
CA PHE A 7 -23.81 -25.11 -36.08
C PHE A 7 -24.90 -26.06 -35.59
N THR A 8 -24.50 -27.25 -35.16
CA THR A 8 -25.43 -28.22 -34.58
C THR A 8 -25.76 -27.83 -33.14
N LEU A 9 -27.00 -28.08 -32.69
CA LEU A 9 -27.40 -27.80 -31.31
C LEU A 9 -26.56 -28.61 -30.31
N ILE A 10 -26.14 -29.82 -30.70
CA ILE A 10 -25.28 -30.68 -29.89
C ILE A 10 -23.84 -30.14 -29.75
N GLU A 11 -23.28 -29.51 -30.79
CA GLU A 11 -21.98 -28.84 -30.68
C GLU A 11 -22.00 -27.75 -29.62
N LEU A 12 -23.04 -26.91 -29.64
CA LEU A 12 -23.14 -25.82 -28.68
C LEU A 12 -23.26 -26.34 -27.25
N ILE A 13 -24.08 -27.37 -27.03
CA ILE A 13 -24.24 -27.99 -25.70
C ILE A 13 -22.93 -28.64 -25.25
N MET A 14 -22.23 -29.37 -26.11
CA MET A 14 -20.98 -30.02 -25.75
C MET A 14 -19.91 -29.00 -25.32
N VAL A 15 -19.84 -27.84 -25.99
CA VAL A 15 -18.89 -26.77 -25.65
C VAL A 15 -19.16 -26.20 -24.26
N ILE A 16 -20.41 -25.83 -23.94
CA ILE A 16 -20.72 -25.27 -22.61
C ILE A 16 -20.51 -26.30 -21.49
N VAL A 17 -20.71 -27.60 -21.76
CA VAL A 17 -20.42 -28.67 -20.80
C VAL A 17 -18.91 -28.78 -20.53
N ILE A 18 -18.11 -28.76 -21.59
CA ILE A 18 -16.63 -28.78 -21.45
C ILE A 18 -16.15 -27.54 -20.69
N LEU A 19 -16.63 -26.34 -21.06
CA LEU A 19 -16.29 -25.10 -20.36
C LEU A 19 -16.74 -25.12 -18.90
N GLY A 20 -17.90 -25.71 -18.60
CA GLY A 20 -18.40 -25.87 -17.23
C GLY A 20 -17.47 -26.72 -16.37
N ILE A 21 -17.00 -27.86 -16.89
CA ILE A 21 -16.05 -28.75 -16.18
C ILE A 21 -14.70 -28.06 -15.98
N LEU A 22 -14.16 -27.42 -17.02
CA LEU A 22 -12.89 -26.70 -16.92
C LEU A 22 -12.95 -25.55 -15.90
N SER A 23 -14.06 -24.80 -15.89
CA SER A 23 -14.25 -23.67 -14.97
C SER A 23 -14.33 -24.11 -13.51
N ALA A 24 -14.94 -25.27 -13.23
CA ALA A 24 -15.08 -25.79 -11.87
C ALA A 24 -13.72 -26.07 -11.19
N PHE A 25 -12.71 -26.49 -11.95
CA PHE A 25 -11.36 -26.72 -11.42
C PHE A 25 -10.45 -25.48 -11.52
N ALA A 26 -10.65 -24.63 -12.53
CA ALA A 26 -9.81 -23.45 -12.75
C ALA A 26 -10.07 -22.34 -11.72
N LEU A 27 -11.34 -22.12 -11.33
CA LEU A 27 -11.72 -21.01 -10.44
C LEU A 27 -11.07 -21.06 -9.05
N PRO A 28 -11.09 -22.19 -8.29
CA PRO A 28 -10.48 -22.22 -6.96
C PRO A 28 -8.98 -21.95 -7.00
N ARG A 29 -8.28 -22.57 -7.96
CA ARG A 29 -6.84 -22.38 -8.15
C ARG A 29 -6.47 -20.95 -8.55
N PHE A 30 -7.32 -20.30 -9.35
CA PHE A 30 -7.10 -18.91 -9.74
C PHE A 30 -7.26 -17.95 -8.56
N ALA A 31 -8.23 -18.20 -7.67
CA ALA A 31 -8.39 -17.44 -6.43
C ALA A 31 -7.15 -17.59 -5.53
N ASP A 32 -6.71 -18.82 -5.25
CA ASP A 32 -5.52 -19.06 -4.42
C ASP A 32 -4.25 -18.39 -5.01
N LEU A 33 -4.09 -18.41 -6.34
CA LEU A 33 -2.95 -17.76 -6.99
C LEU A 33 -3.01 -16.23 -6.84
N SER A 34 -4.20 -15.66 -6.88
CA SER A 34 -4.39 -14.21 -6.72
C SER A 34 -4.02 -13.78 -5.30
N ASP A 35 -4.51 -14.50 -4.29
CA ASP A 35 -4.20 -14.21 -2.88
C ASP A 35 -2.69 -14.32 -2.59
N ASN A 36 -2.03 -15.35 -3.14
CA ASN A 36 -0.58 -15.52 -3.01
C ASN A 36 0.21 -14.41 -3.74
N ALA A 37 -0.31 -13.94 -4.88
CA ALA A 37 0.31 -12.85 -5.63
C ALA A 37 0.20 -11.53 -4.87
N GLU A 38 -0.96 -11.25 -4.26
CA GLU A 38 -1.17 -10.09 -3.38
C GLU A 38 -0.23 -10.14 -2.17
N ASN A 39 -0.14 -11.27 -1.47
CA ASN A 39 0.78 -11.43 -0.35
C ASN A 39 2.25 -11.21 -0.76
N SER A 40 2.67 -11.76 -1.91
CA SER A 40 4.03 -11.55 -2.41
C SER A 40 4.31 -10.10 -2.81
N ALA A 41 3.30 -9.40 -3.35
CA ALA A 41 3.42 -8.01 -3.75
C ALA A 41 3.56 -7.09 -2.52
N ILE A 42 2.76 -7.28 -1.47
CA ILE A 42 2.87 -6.47 -0.26
C ILE A 42 4.19 -6.73 0.49
N GLU A 43 4.72 -7.95 0.45
CA GLU A 43 6.05 -8.27 1.01
C GLU A 43 7.15 -7.52 0.27
N GLY A 44 7.03 -7.39 -1.06
CA GLY A 44 7.92 -6.57 -1.88
C GLY A 44 7.86 -5.09 -1.49
N VAL A 45 6.64 -4.54 -1.32
CA VAL A 45 6.41 -3.16 -0.87
C VAL A 45 6.99 -2.93 0.52
N LEU A 46 6.75 -3.85 1.46
CA LEU A 46 7.31 -3.83 2.81
C LEU A 46 8.84 -3.82 2.80
N GLY A 47 9.45 -4.65 1.94
CA GLY A 47 10.89 -4.69 1.73
C GLY A 47 11.43 -3.36 1.19
N ALA A 48 10.73 -2.73 0.24
CA ALA A 48 11.09 -1.43 -0.30
C ALA A 48 11.06 -0.33 0.78
N VAL A 49 10.01 -0.30 1.61
CA VAL A 49 9.88 0.65 2.74
C VAL A 49 11.02 0.48 3.74
N ARG A 50 11.32 -0.76 4.15
CA ARG A 50 12.45 -1.05 5.07
C ARG A 50 13.78 -0.59 4.49
N SER A 51 14.02 -0.88 3.21
CA SER A 51 15.24 -0.49 2.50
C SER A 51 15.36 1.03 2.43
N ALA A 52 14.32 1.73 1.99
CA ALA A 52 14.28 3.18 1.88
C ALA A 52 14.53 3.87 3.23
N SER A 53 13.87 3.40 4.28
CA SER A 53 14.07 3.89 5.65
C SER A 53 15.54 3.77 6.09
N SER A 54 16.18 2.63 5.83
CA SER A 54 17.59 2.41 6.18
C SER A 54 18.57 3.27 5.36
N ILE A 55 18.31 3.46 4.07
CA ILE A 55 19.15 4.25 3.16
C ILE A 55 19.06 5.74 3.53
N ALA A 56 17.83 6.23 3.72
CA ALA A 56 17.59 7.59 4.15
C ALA A 56 18.25 7.89 5.50
N HIS A 57 18.18 6.93 6.45
CA HIS A 57 18.84 7.06 7.74
C HIS A 57 20.37 7.09 7.65
N ALA A 58 20.97 6.21 6.84
CA ALA A 58 22.41 6.24 6.60
C ALA A 58 22.86 7.57 5.99
N ASN A 59 22.05 8.13 5.09
CA ASN A 59 22.31 9.43 4.46
C ASN A 59 22.16 10.59 5.46
N ALA A 60 21.15 10.54 6.33
CA ALA A 60 20.94 11.53 7.40
C ALA A 60 22.16 11.58 8.34
N LEU A 61 22.64 10.41 8.80
CA LEU A 61 23.80 10.32 9.68
C LEU A 61 25.09 10.82 9.00
N ALA A 62 25.25 10.52 7.71
CA ALA A 62 26.39 11.03 6.93
C ALA A 62 26.39 12.56 6.81
N ASN A 63 25.22 13.20 6.87
CA ASN A 63 25.03 14.64 6.76
C ASN A 63 24.77 15.34 8.11
N SER A 64 25.16 14.71 9.22
CA SER A 64 25.02 15.26 10.58
C SER A 64 23.57 15.52 10.98
N ASP A 65 22.71 14.52 10.77
CA ASP A 65 21.30 14.51 11.20
C ASP A 65 20.48 15.66 10.59
N SER A 66 20.55 15.78 9.27
CA SER A 66 19.76 16.73 8.51
C SER A 66 18.26 16.43 8.60
N THR A 67 17.42 17.46 8.59
CA THR A 67 15.95 17.35 8.59
C THR A 67 15.38 16.91 7.24
N GLU A 68 16.23 16.81 6.22
CA GLU A 68 15.88 16.40 4.87
C GLU A 68 17.07 15.65 4.25
N THR A 69 16.80 14.81 3.24
CA THR A 69 17.83 14.18 2.42
C THR A 69 17.38 14.09 0.96
N SER A 70 18.32 14.02 0.02
CA SER A 70 18.01 13.82 -1.39
C SER A 70 18.23 12.36 -1.78
N LEU A 71 17.14 11.65 -2.11
CA LEU A 71 17.18 10.32 -2.73
C LEU A 71 16.74 10.45 -4.18
N GLU A 72 17.58 10.00 -5.12
CA GLU A 72 17.27 10.00 -6.57
C GLU A 72 16.84 11.37 -7.15
N GLY A 73 17.30 12.47 -6.54
CA GLY A 73 16.94 13.83 -6.93
C GLY A 73 15.64 14.36 -6.32
N THR A 74 15.00 13.56 -5.46
CA THR A 74 13.81 13.91 -4.69
C THR A 74 14.20 14.25 -3.25
N VAL A 75 13.75 15.40 -2.75
CA VAL A 75 13.97 15.80 -1.35
C VAL A 75 12.95 15.10 -0.47
N ILE A 76 13.45 14.22 0.40
CA ILE A 76 12.69 13.45 1.38
C ILE A 76 12.79 14.12 2.75
N ALA A 77 11.65 14.31 3.39
CA ALA A 77 11.53 14.80 4.77
C ALA A 77 12.03 13.76 5.76
N LEU A 78 12.80 14.20 6.75
CA LEU A 78 13.29 13.33 7.80
C LEU A 78 12.78 13.76 9.18
N VAL A 79 12.32 12.78 9.95
CA VAL A 79 11.98 12.87 11.37
C VAL A 79 12.92 11.94 12.13
N ASN A 80 13.68 12.50 13.08
CA ASN A 80 14.67 11.75 13.87
C ASN A 80 15.65 10.93 13.00
N GLY A 81 16.02 11.47 11.83
CA GLY A 81 16.91 10.81 10.88
C GLY A 81 16.27 9.68 10.06
N TYR A 82 14.95 9.50 10.07
CA TYR A 82 14.22 8.55 9.23
C TYR A 82 13.18 9.26 8.37
N PRO A 83 12.74 8.70 7.23
CA PRO A 83 11.68 9.33 6.44
C PRO A 83 10.43 9.60 7.26
N ASP A 84 9.91 10.82 7.13
CA ASP A 84 8.59 11.23 7.63
C ASP A 84 7.50 10.38 6.98
N ALA A 85 6.47 10.01 7.72
CA ALA A 85 5.35 9.21 7.21
C ALA A 85 4.49 10.02 6.25
N ASN A 86 4.28 11.31 6.53
CA ASN A 86 3.36 12.16 5.80
C ASN A 86 4.06 13.09 4.80
N GLY A 87 5.40 13.14 4.78
CA GLY A 87 6.18 14.14 4.07
C GLY A 87 5.92 15.57 4.57
N ALA A 88 5.53 15.76 5.84
CA ALA A 88 5.13 17.07 6.36
C ALA A 88 6.33 18.00 6.61
N GLY A 89 7.53 17.45 6.82
CA GLY A 89 8.74 18.20 7.18
C GLY A 89 9.58 18.76 6.02
N ALA A 90 9.49 18.21 4.80
CA ALA A 90 10.30 18.71 3.68
C ALA A 90 9.53 19.72 2.85
N SER A 91 10.19 20.79 2.48
CA SER A 91 9.69 21.65 1.41
C SER A 91 10.69 21.67 0.29
N PRO A 92 10.33 21.30 -0.95
CA PRO A 92 11.09 21.79 -2.07
C PRO A 92 10.98 23.33 -2.05
N ASN A 93 12.00 23.99 -1.52
CA ASN A 93 12.19 25.45 -1.49
C ASN A 93 11.50 26.25 -0.35
N GLY A 94 11.25 25.68 0.82
CA GLY A 94 10.84 26.43 2.02
C GLY A 94 9.39 26.95 2.05
N ALA A 95 8.50 26.45 1.20
CA ALA A 95 7.06 26.58 1.32
C ALA A 95 6.47 25.44 2.17
N SER A 96 5.87 25.73 3.33
CA SER A 96 5.05 24.76 4.05
C SER A 96 3.95 24.20 3.13
N GLY A 97 4.03 22.90 2.81
CA GLY A 97 3.04 22.20 1.99
C GLY A 97 3.64 21.07 1.13
N THR A 98 3.31 19.83 1.51
CA THR A 98 3.60 18.54 0.83
C THR A 98 5.05 18.31 0.40
N GLY A 99 5.92 18.01 1.36
CA GLY A 99 7.15 17.28 1.09
C GLY A 99 6.89 15.81 0.81
N TYR A 100 7.96 15.12 0.41
CA TYR A 100 7.96 13.69 0.13
C TYR A 100 8.43 12.93 1.37
N GLY A 101 7.77 11.83 1.68
CA GLY A 101 8.01 11.02 2.88
C GLY A 101 8.53 9.63 2.54
N ILE A 102 8.20 8.67 3.39
CA ILE A 102 8.57 7.26 3.21
C ILE A 102 8.00 6.65 1.92
N SER A 103 6.80 7.05 1.50
CA SER A 103 6.14 6.56 0.27
C SER A 103 6.98 6.84 -0.97
N GLU A 104 7.55 8.03 -1.05
CA GLU A 104 8.39 8.44 -2.17
C GLU A 104 9.83 7.99 -2.01
N ALA A 105 10.35 7.96 -0.79
CA ALA A 105 11.66 7.37 -0.50
C ALA A 105 11.70 5.89 -0.92
N ALA A 106 10.59 5.17 -0.78
CA ALA A 106 10.43 3.79 -1.21
C ALA A 106 9.96 3.64 -2.66
N SER A 107 9.78 4.73 -3.41
CA SER A 107 9.30 4.73 -4.80
C SER A 107 8.04 3.89 -4.99
N LEU A 108 7.10 3.98 -4.04
CA LEU A 108 5.88 3.18 -4.10
C LEU A 108 4.99 3.65 -5.25
N ASP A 109 4.62 2.74 -6.14
CA ASP A 109 3.68 2.97 -7.24
C ASP A 109 2.61 1.88 -7.23
N GLY A 110 1.38 2.25 -7.60
CA GLY A 110 0.24 1.33 -7.66
C GLY A 110 -0.25 0.81 -6.30
N VAL A 111 0.02 1.52 -5.21
CA VAL A 111 -0.37 1.15 -3.84
C VAL A 111 -1.21 2.27 -3.22
N LEU A 112 -2.17 1.92 -2.38
CA LEU A 112 -2.93 2.85 -1.56
C LEU A 112 -2.11 3.30 -0.35
N VAL A 113 -1.94 4.61 -0.20
CA VAL A 113 -1.38 5.23 1.02
C VAL A 113 -2.47 6.04 1.70
N LEU A 114 -2.72 5.73 2.97
CA LEU A 114 -3.63 6.45 3.84
C LEU A 114 -2.84 7.02 5.01
N HIS A 115 -3.24 8.19 5.47
CA HIS A 115 -2.62 8.91 6.57
C HIS A 115 -3.47 8.71 7.81
N GLU A 116 -2.82 8.55 8.95
CA GLU A 116 -3.51 8.52 10.24
C GLU A 116 -4.28 9.83 10.44
N THR A 117 -5.42 9.73 11.11
CA THR A 117 -6.34 10.82 11.42
C THR A 117 -6.87 10.57 12.83
N ALA A 118 -7.63 11.52 13.38
CA ALA A 118 -8.20 11.37 14.72
C ALA A 118 -9.12 10.14 14.92
N THR A 119 -9.63 9.55 13.84
CA THR A 119 -10.57 8.41 13.88
C THR A 119 -10.09 7.14 13.20
N GLY A 120 -8.91 7.14 12.56
CA GLY A 120 -8.39 5.99 11.80
C GLY A 120 -7.50 6.44 10.64
N PHE A 121 -7.45 5.69 9.55
CA PHE A 121 -6.67 6.05 8.36
C PHE A 121 -7.54 6.60 7.22
N GLY A 122 -7.15 7.74 6.64
CA GLY A 122 -7.87 8.42 5.56
C GLY A 122 -6.97 8.98 4.46
N THR A 123 -7.57 9.55 3.40
CA THR A 123 -6.81 10.10 2.26
C THR A 123 -6.33 11.52 2.48
N THR A 124 -6.78 12.18 3.56
CA THR A 124 -6.38 13.55 3.88
C THR A 124 -5.11 13.51 4.69
N ARG A 125 -4.08 14.21 4.21
CA ARG A 125 -2.82 14.36 4.92
C ARG A 125 -3.00 15.33 6.09
N THR A 126 -2.75 14.87 7.31
CA THR A 126 -2.72 15.70 8.52
C THR A 126 -1.27 15.95 8.94
N ASP A 127 -0.98 17.13 9.49
CA ASP A 127 0.39 17.53 9.86
C ASP A 127 0.78 17.05 11.29
N ALA A 128 0.21 15.94 11.77
CA ALA A 128 0.53 15.37 13.08
C ALA A 128 1.51 14.19 12.95
N ASN A 129 2.23 13.87 14.04
CA ASN A 129 3.21 12.78 14.15
C ASN A 129 2.54 11.40 13.92
N ASP A 130 2.34 11.03 12.67
CA ASP A 130 1.36 10.04 12.25
C ASP A 130 2.01 8.75 11.75
N SER A 131 1.25 7.67 11.87
CA SER A 131 1.39 6.51 11.01
C SER A 131 0.83 6.78 9.62
N ILE A 132 1.36 6.08 8.63
CA ILE A 132 0.63 5.80 7.39
C ILE A 132 0.24 4.32 7.34
N LEU A 133 -0.86 4.05 6.65
CA LEU A 133 -1.27 2.72 6.25
C LEU A 133 -1.00 2.56 4.76
N ILE A 134 -0.32 1.49 4.40
CA ILE A 134 0.01 1.12 3.03
C ILE A 134 -0.72 -0.18 2.71
N ALA A 135 -1.56 -0.17 1.68
CA ALA A 135 -2.32 -1.34 1.23
C ALA A 135 -2.25 -1.46 -0.29
N LEU A 136 -2.26 -2.68 -0.86
CA LEU A 136 -2.18 -2.82 -2.32
C LEU A 136 -3.35 -2.16 -3.05
N GLU A 137 -4.54 -2.19 -2.46
CA GLU A 137 -5.76 -1.67 -3.06
C GLU A 137 -6.70 -1.10 -2.01
N SER A 138 -7.65 -0.28 -2.46
CA SER A 138 -8.76 0.21 -1.63
C SER A 138 -9.89 -0.82 -1.54
N ARG A 139 -9.58 -2.06 -1.15
CA ARG A 139 -10.55 -3.14 -0.97
C ARG A 139 -10.38 -3.78 0.41
N ILE A 140 -11.49 -3.99 1.11
CA ILE A 140 -11.49 -4.72 2.39
C ILE A 140 -10.99 -6.14 2.16
N GLY A 141 -10.10 -6.61 3.03
CA GLY A 141 -9.39 -7.88 2.84
C GLY A 141 -8.03 -7.73 2.14
N SER A 142 -7.75 -6.61 1.47
CA SER A 142 -6.45 -6.40 0.83
C SER A 142 -5.32 -6.37 1.85
N PRO A 143 -4.16 -6.95 1.54
CA PRO A 143 -3.05 -6.95 2.47
C PRO A 143 -2.52 -5.53 2.67
N CYS A 144 -2.17 -5.22 3.91
CA CYS A 144 -1.68 -3.91 4.32
C CYS A 144 -0.61 -4.03 5.41
N PHE A 145 0.08 -2.92 5.66
CA PHE A 145 0.88 -2.71 6.87
C PHE A 145 0.90 -1.22 7.21
N THR A 146 1.32 -0.89 8.42
CA THR A 146 1.52 0.50 8.83
C THR A 146 3.00 0.84 8.98
N TYR A 147 3.33 2.08 8.66
CA TYR A 147 4.62 2.70 8.96
C TYR A 147 4.36 3.82 9.96
N GLN A 148 4.86 3.66 11.18
CA GLN A 148 4.89 4.69 12.20
C GLN A 148 6.26 5.34 12.20
N GLU A 149 6.28 6.68 12.19
CA GLU A 149 7.50 7.47 12.29
C GLU A 149 8.35 7.10 13.52
N ALA A 150 9.65 7.36 13.39
CA ALA A 150 10.58 7.24 14.49
C ALA A 150 10.25 8.25 15.60
N ALA A 151 10.10 7.78 16.84
CA ALA A 151 10.15 8.65 18.00
C ALA A 151 11.63 9.03 18.31
N THR A 152 11.84 10.01 19.18
CA THR A 152 13.18 10.42 19.63
C THR A 152 13.99 9.21 20.13
N ASP A 153 15.22 9.07 19.64
CA ASP A 153 16.14 7.98 19.96
C ASP A 153 15.60 6.56 19.67
N SER A 154 14.68 6.43 18.70
CA SER A 154 14.14 5.13 18.27
C SER A 154 14.12 4.97 16.75
N THR A 155 13.92 3.73 16.29
CA THR A 155 13.68 3.41 14.88
C THR A 155 12.18 3.51 14.57
N PRO A 156 11.79 3.78 13.31
CA PRO A 156 10.39 3.71 12.91
C PRO A 156 9.85 2.30 13.13
N VAL A 157 8.56 2.21 13.45
CA VAL A 157 7.88 0.93 13.67
C VAL A 157 7.10 0.58 12.41
N ILE A 158 7.39 -0.61 11.86
CA ILE A 158 6.67 -1.14 10.71
C ILE A 158 5.90 -2.36 11.20
N SER A 159 4.58 -2.35 11.06
CA SER A 159 3.76 -3.47 11.50
C SER A 159 4.03 -4.74 10.70
N ASP A 160 3.62 -5.88 11.24
CA ASP A 160 3.44 -7.07 10.42
C ASP A 160 2.34 -6.84 9.38
N ILE A 161 2.33 -7.67 8.34
CA ILE A 161 1.31 -7.61 7.29
C ILE A 161 -0.01 -8.07 7.89
N GLY A 162 -1.02 -7.20 7.83
CA GLY A 162 -2.39 -7.47 8.21
C GLY A 162 -3.33 -7.38 7.01
N SER A 163 -4.62 -7.35 7.29
CA SER A 163 -5.70 -7.16 6.33
C SER A 163 -6.36 -5.81 6.52
N LEU A 164 -6.68 -5.14 5.39
CA LEU A 164 -7.43 -3.90 5.40
C LEU A 164 -8.85 -4.14 5.91
N GLY A 165 -9.24 -3.44 6.97
CA GLY A 165 -10.55 -3.53 7.60
C GLY A 165 -11.31 -2.20 7.59
N GLU A 166 -12.64 -2.28 7.80
CA GLU A 166 -13.47 -1.12 8.12
C GLU A 166 -13.32 -0.79 9.61
N GLY A 167 -12.97 0.44 9.90
CA GLY A 167 -12.87 1.03 11.22
C GLY A 167 -14.27 1.28 11.75
N THR A 168 -14.60 0.61 12.85
CA THR A 168 -15.87 0.81 13.53
C THR A 168 -15.70 1.90 14.58
N THR A 169 -16.37 3.05 14.46
CA THR A 169 -16.52 3.95 15.62
C THR A 169 -17.57 3.36 16.58
N ASP A 170 -17.47 3.70 17.87
CA ASP A 170 -18.39 3.33 18.98
C ASP A 170 -19.87 3.75 18.75
N SER A 171 -20.20 4.31 17.58
CA SER A 171 -21.54 4.71 17.17
C SER A 171 -22.29 3.65 16.35
N GLY A 172 -21.62 2.55 15.94
CA GLY A 172 -22.25 1.47 15.16
C GLY A 172 -22.70 1.88 13.75
N LEU A 173 -22.24 3.03 13.27
CA LEU A 173 -22.35 3.46 11.88
C LEU A 173 -21.01 3.15 11.20
N ALA A 174 -21.06 2.48 10.05
CA ALA A 174 -19.87 2.24 9.24
C ALA A 174 -19.40 3.58 8.66
N ASP A 175 -18.40 4.19 9.30
CA ASP A 175 -17.63 5.28 8.71
C ASP A 175 -16.39 4.68 8.03
N ALA A 176 -15.90 5.40 7.02
CA ALA A 176 -14.81 5.02 6.13
C ALA A 176 -13.41 5.05 6.78
N ASP A 177 -13.33 4.77 8.08
CA ASP A 177 -12.06 4.67 8.78
C ASP A 177 -11.41 3.37 8.31
N ASN A 178 -10.18 3.39 7.81
CA ASN A 178 -9.49 2.14 7.45
C ASN A 178 -8.60 1.70 8.62
N THR A 179 -8.50 0.40 8.84
CA THR A 179 -7.56 -0.20 9.81
C THR A 179 -6.73 -1.30 9.14
N CYS A 180 -5.57 -1.61 9.70
CA CYS A 180 -4.76 -2.75 9.29
C CYS A 180 -4.58 -3.71 10.46
N SER A 181 -5.19 -4.89 10.38
CA SER A 181 -5.20 -5.89 11.47
C SER A 181 -5.11 -7.32 10.98
#